data_AF-A0A918ECX0-F1
#
_entry.id   AF-A0A918ECX0-F1
#
_cell.length_a   1.000
_cell.length_b   1.000
_cell.length_c   1.000
_cell.angle_alpha   90.00
_cell.angle_beta   90.00
_cell.angle_gamma   90.00
#
_symmetry.space_group_name_H-M   'P 1'
#
loop_
_entity.id
_entity.type
_entity.pdbx_description
1 polymer ?
#
loop_
_entity_poly.entity_id
_entity_poly.type
_entity_poly.pdbx_seq_one_letter_code
_entity_poly.pdbx_strand_id
1 'polypeptide(L)'
;MIGVSVVVFGLAWWLGLYLLARDPRKPLLHRTAAGLLAYAVALALPHPPAVLLAAPAVAWTGVIACWLPERYERWWRLGAVPLLVVAHFAPAVVLVPLAAAFALLLRARRDRALAGVVTLMFTLGSAAVLLRVDWLPPWLMVTSIGVDLLLFGVLVAAADAFDEGEAVRADMVRSLAVSAGTALVFGAQVALFLDERLVPLLFGTVAAAVAVQVLANPLAAAVDRVALPAVAAERAELREAAEALPKRPPLADVDEAEFAKLTRRALSHYGDLAKLVASPLTRLPVIDARLAARGAADQPLERAAELKSLLLEGISRLKPKDGDFGTSDEWRHYNALYFYYVVGIRPYSSRTKREDLDPESRKALAWFVNQVPERTLHNWQNAGAKLVAADLFSQVADR
;
A
#
# COMPACT_ATOMS: atom_id res chain seq x y z
N MET A 1 -15.62 0.06 -30.97
CA MET A 1 -15.98 0.48 -29.59
C MET A 1 -15.70 -0.60 -28.57
N ILE A 2 -16.34 -1.77 -28.67
CA ILE A 2 -16.28 -2.83 -27.63
C ILE A 2 -14.85 -3.24 -27.28
N GLY A 3 -13.99 -3.52 -28.26
CA GLY A 3 -12.60 -3.91 -27.99
C GLY A 3 -11.82 -2.89 -27.14
N VAL A 4 -11.92 -1.60 -27.47
CA VAL A 4 -11.27 -0.52 -26.69
C VAL A 4 -11.87 -0.47 -25.27
N SER A 5 -13.19 -0.52 -25.15
CA SER A 5 -13.88 -0.52 -23.85
C SER A 5 -13.46 -1.71 -22.98
N VAL A 6 -13.29 -2.90 -23.55
CA VAL A 6 -12.86 -4.11 -22.82
C VAL A 6 -11.42 -4.00 -22.34
N VAL A 7 -10.51 -3.43 -23.16
CA VAL A 7 -9.12 -3.20 -22.74
C VAL A 7 -9.05 -2.17 -21.62
N VAL A 8 -9.71 -1.02 -21.78
CA VAL A 8 -9.74 0.04 -20.76
C VAL A 8 -10.40 -0.46 -19.48
N PHE A 9 -11.50 -1.23 -19.60
CA PHE A 9 -12.15 -1.92 -18.49
C PHE A 9 -11.19 -2.86 -17.76
N GLY A 10 -10.52 -3.76 -18.50
CA GLY A 10 -9.63 -4.76 -17.92
C GLY A 10 -8.48 -4.13 -17.14
N LEU A 11 -7.88 -3.05 -17.68
CA LEU A 11 -6.81 -2.31 -17.02
C LEU A 11 -7.31 -1.57 -15.77
N ALA A 12 -8.46 -0.87 -15.85
CA ALA A 12 -9.02 -0.14 -14.72
C ALA A 12 -9.47 -1.10 -13.60
N TRP A 13 -10.11 -2.22 -13.98
CA TRP A 13 -10.51 -3.28 -13.08
C TRP A 13 -9.31 -3.93 -12.39
N TRP A 14 -8.29 -4.30 -13.15
CA TRP A 14 -7.03 -4.85 -12.62
C TRP A 14 -6.37 -3.90 -11.63
N LEU A 15 -6.13 -2.64 -12.03
CA LEU A 15 -5.44 -1.68 -11.17
C LEU A 15 -6.26 -1.35 -9.92
N GLY A 16 -7.59 -1.26 -10.05
CA GLY A 16 -8.49 -1.04 -8.93
C GLY A 16 -8.42 -2.17 -7.91
N LEU A 17 -8.51 -3.43 -8.36
CA LEU A 17 -8.38 -4.59 -7.47
C LEU A 17 -6.96 -4.72 -6.90
N TYR A 18 -5.92 -4.41 -7.68
CA TYR A 18 -4.53 -4.46 -7.24
C TYR A 18 -4.28 -3.51 -6.08
N LEU A 19 -4.72 -2.26 -6.20
CA LEU A 19 -4.61 -1.27 -5.13
C LEU A 19 -5.42 -1.67 -3.89
N LEU A 20 -6.61 -2.25 -4.07
CA LEU A 20 -7.44 -2.71 -2.96
C LEU A 20 -6.79 -3.88 -2.20
N ALA A 21 -6.16 -4.81 -2.91
CA ALA A 21 -5.47 -5.96 -2.33
C ALA A 21 -4.14 -5.59 -1.66
N ARG A 22 -3.47 -4.51 -2.12
CA ARG A 22 -2.14 -4.10 -1.66
C ARG A 22 -2.10 -3.74 -0.17
N ASP A 23 -2.99 -2.87 0.31
CA ASP A 23 -3.15 -2.61 1.75
C ASP A 23 -4.58 -2.16 2.08
N PRO A 24 -5.41 -3.04 2.72
CA PRO A 24 -6.80 -2.75 3.06
C PRO A 24 -6.97 -1.71 4.19
N ARG A 25 -5.88 -1.16 4.75
CA ARG A 25 -5.92 -0.17 5.82
C ARG A 25 -5.69 1.25 5.33
N LYS A 26 -5.13 1.44 4.13
CA LYS A 26 -4.75 2.76 3.62
C LYS A 26 -5.90 3.44 2.88
N PRO A 27 -6.45 4.55 3.38
CA PRO A 27 -7.58 5.24 2.74
C PRO A 27 -7.23 5.74 1.34
N LEU A 28 -5.95 6.09 1.11
CA LEU A 28 -5.44 6.48 -0.19
C LEU A 28 -5.71 5.42 -1.26
N LEU A 29 -5.33 4.17 -0.99
CA LEU A 29 -5.49 3.05 -1.94
C LEU A 29 -6.97 2.72 -2.18
N HIS A 30 -7.81 2.75 -1.14
CA HIS A 30 -9.25 2.46 -1.26
C HIS A 30 -9.98 3.47 -2.13
N ARG A 31 -9.66 4.76 -1.96
CA ARG A 31 -10.32 5.82 -2.72
C ARG A 31 -9.93 5.73 -4.20
N THR A 32 -8.64 5.51 -4.48
CA THR A 32 -8.17 5.29 -5.86
C THR A 32 -8.81 4.03 -6.47
N ALA A 33 -8.83 2.92 -5.74
CA ALA A 33 -9.48 1.69 -6.16
C ALA A 33 -10.97 1.88 -6.43
N ALA A 34 -11.71 2.57 -5.55
CA ALA A 34 -13.13 2.84 -5.73
C ALA A 34 -13.41 3.64 -7.01
N GLY A 35 -12.58 4.64 -7.34
CA GLY A 35 -12.71 5.40 -8.59
C GLY A 35 -12.47 4.55 -9.83
N LEU A 36 -11.41 3.74 -9.83
CA LEU A 36 -11.07 2.83 -10.93
C LEU A 36 -12.13 1.75 -11.15
N LEU A 37 -12.61 1.13 -10.07
CA LEU A 37 -13.64 0.09 -10.11
C LEU A 37 -14.99 0.67 -10.54
N ALA A 38 -15.39 1.84 -10.04
CA ALA A 38 -16.61 2.51 -10.47
C ALA A 38 -16.58 2.83 -11.97
N TYR A 39 -15.45 3.33 -12.46
CA TYR A 39 -15.25 3.60 -13.88
C TYR A 39 -15.31 2.31 -14.72
N ALA A 40 -14.65 1.23 -14.27
CA ALA A 40 -14.74 -0.06 -14.94
C ALA A 40 -16.19 -0.57 -15.01
N VAL A 41 -16.93 -0.56 -13.90
CA VAL A 41 -18.35 -0.98 -13.90
C VAL A 41 -19.18 -0.08 -14.84
N ALA A 42 -18.88 1.22 -14.91
CA ALA A 42 -19.57 2.13 -15.84
C ALA A 42 -19.39 1.73 -17.31
N LEU A 43 -18.20 1.23 -17.68
CA LEU A 43 -17.92 0.76 -19.04
C LEU A 43 -18.61 -0.57 -19.39
N ALA A 44 -18.86 -1.42 -18.39
CA ALA A 44 -19.51 -2.71 -18.59
C ALA A 44 -21.03 -2.60 -18.74
N LEU A 45 -21.62 -1.48 -18.34
CA LEU A 45 -23.07 -1.24 -18.41
C LEU A 45 -23.45 -0.47 -19.69
N PRO A 46 -24.51 -0.88 -20.40
CA PRO A 46 -24.98 -0.14 -21.59
C PRO A 46 -25.53 1.25 -21.21
N HIS A 47 -26.16 1.35 -20.04
CA HIS A 47 -26.74 2.58 -19.50
C HIS A 47 -26.30 2.77 -18.05
N PRO A 48 -25.06 3.25 -17.82
CA PRO A 48 -24.56 3.44 -16.47
C PRO A 48 -25.38 4.51 -15.74
N PRO A 49 -25.78 4.29 -14.47
CA PRO A 49 -26.49 5.28 -13.69
C PRO A 49 -25.59 6.51 -13.43
N ALA A 50 -26.20 7.69 -13.33
CA ALA A 50 -25.48 8.96 -13.14
C ALA A 50 -24.51 8.94 -11.93
N VAL A 51 -24.91 8.27 -10.84
CA VAL A 51 -24.08 8.09 -9.64
C VAL A 51 -22.78 7.35 -9.96
N LEU A 52 -22.83 6.34 -10.82
CA LEU A 52 -21.66 5.55 -11.19
C LEU A 52 -20.71 6.33 -12.10
N LEU A 53 -21.26 7.19 -12.98
CA LEU A 53 -20.47 8.13 -13.79
C LEU A 53 -19.82 9.21 -12.93
N ALA A 54 -20.47 9.63 -11.84
CA ALA A 54 -19.96 10.63 -10.91
C ALA A 54 -18.96 10.08 -9.88
N ALA A 55 -19.03 8.77 -9.58
CA ALA A 55 -18.22 8.13 -8.55
C ALA A 55 -16.69 8.27 -8.75
N PRO A 56 -16.12 8.13 -9.97
CA PRO A 56 -14.70 8.37 -10.20
C PRO A 56 -14.27 9.79 -9.81
N ALA A 57 -15.08 10.81 -10.10
CA ALA A 57 -14.79 12.19 -9.73
C ALA A 57 -14.79 12.41 -8.21
N VAL A 58 -15.79 11.85 -7.51
CA VAL A 58 -15.85 11.93 -6.04
C VAL A 58 -14.68 11.19 -5.41
N ALA A 59 -14.35 9.99 -5.89
CA ALA A 59 -13.20 9.21 -5.44
C ALA A 59 -11.87 9.96 -5.63
N TRP A 60 -11.68 10.59 -6.80
CA TRP A 60 -10.49 11.39 -7.13
C TRP A 60 -10.28 12.55 -6.16
N THR A 61 -11.35 13.30 -5.83
CA THR A 61 -11.26 14.37 -4.82
C THR A 61 -10.85 13.84 -3.45
N GLY A 62 -11.24 12.61 -3.12
CA GLY A 62 -10.88 11.94 -1.88
C GLY A 62 -9.42 11.54 -1.81
N VAL A 63 -8.82 11.19 -2.95
CA VAL A 63 -7.37 10.94 -3.08
C VAL A 63 -6.60 12.22 -2.84
N ILE A 64 -7.00 13.32 -3.48
CA ILE A 64 -6.37 14.63 -3.28
C ILE A 64 -6.52 15.08 -1.82
N ALA A 65 -7.66 14.81 -1.18
CA ALA A 65 -7.87 15.11 0.24
C ALA A 65 -6.89 14.37 1.17
N CYS A 66 -6.45 13.15 0.83
CA CYS A 66 -5.41 12.43 1.60
C CYS A 66 -4.05 13.14 1.56
N TRP A 67 -3.80 13.94 0.54
CA TRP A 67 -2.54 14.67 0.35
C TRP A 67 -2.55 16.09 0.92
N LEU A 68 -3.68 16.51 1.49
CA LEU A 68 -3.94 17.81 2.09
C LEU A 68 -4.10 17.67 3.62
N PRO A 69 -4.12 18.79 4.39
CA PRO A 69 -4.33 18.74 5.84
C PRO A 69 -5.64 18.03 6.25
N GLU A 70 -5.65 17.43 7.45
CA GLU A 70 -6.74 16.56 7.96
C GLU A 70 -8.15 17.15 7.84
N ARG A 71 -8.30 18.49 7.89
CA ARG A 71 -9.60 19.14 7.74
C ARG A 71 -10.30 18.77 6.43
N TYR A 72 -9.56 18.65 5.32
CA TYR A 72 -10.11 18.31 4.02
C TYR A 72 -10.55 16.85 3.95
N GLU A 73 -9.83 15.98 4.65
CA GLU A 73 -10.24 14.58 4.77
C GLU A 73 -11.56 14.45 5.52
N ARG A 74 -11.74 15.18 6.63
CA ARG A 74 -13.01 15.18 7.38
C ARG A 74 -14.16 15.69 6.52
N TRP A 75 -13.95 16.79 5.79
CA TRP A 75 -14.95 17.36 4.90
C TRP A 75 -15.32 16.40 3.78
N TRP A 76 -14.34 15.73 3.18
CA TRP A 76 -14.60 14.74 2.14
C TRP A 76 -15.40 13.54 2.68
N ARG A 77 -15.04 13.00 3.85
CA ARG A 77 -15.77 11.87 4.46
C ARG A 77 -17.24 12.19 4.73
N LEU A 78 -17.52 13.42 5.17
CA LEU A 78 -18.90 13.88 5.43
C LEU A 78 -19.64 14.22 4.12
N GLY A 79 -18.94 14.79 3.14
CA GLY A 79 -19.53 15.29 1.90
C GLY A 79 -19.69 14.27 0.79
N ALA A 80 -18.89 13.20 0.75
CA ALA A 80 -18.83 12.27 -0.39
C ALA A 80 -20.17 11.57 -0.67
N VAL A 81 -20.82 11.02 0.36
CA VAL A 81 -22.11 10.32 0.20
C VAL A 81 -23.24 11.29 -0.17
N PRO A 82 -23.45 12.41 0.54
CA PRO A 82 -24.43 13.42 0.12
C PRO A 82 -24.19 13.92 -1.30
N LEU A 83 -22.93 14.13 -1.69
CA LEU A 83 -22.56 14.57 -3.03
C LEU A 83 -22.95 13.55 -4.10
N LEU A 84 -22.75 12.24 -3.84
CA LEU A 84 -23.19 11.17 -4.75
C LEU A 84 -24.72 11.09 -4.86
N VAL A 85 -25.45 11.32 -3.75
CA VAL A 85 -26.92 11.38 -3.76
C VAL A 85 -27.39 12.54 -4.62
N VAL A 86 -26.80 13.74 -4.48
CA VAL A 86 -27.13 14.88 -5.32
C VAL A 86 -26.74 14.63 -6.79
N ALA A 87 -25.61 13.97 -7.02
CA ALA A 87 -25.14 13.62 -8.36
C ALA A 87 -26.07 12.64 -9.10
N HIS A 88 -26.93 11.91 -8.39
CA HIS A 88 -28.01 11.14 -9.01
C HIS A 88 -28.93 12.03 -9.86
N PHE A 89 -29.27 13.22 -9.35
CA PHE A 89 -30.16 14.17 -10.01
C PHE A 89 -29.40 15.18 -10.88
N ALA A 90 -28.23 15.62 -10.42
CA ALA A 90 -27.42 16.64 -11.05
C ALA A 90 -25.95 16.18 -11.13
N PRO A 91 -25.58 15.28 -12.05
CA PRO A 91 -24.24 14.67 -12.10
C PRO A 91 -23.10 15.71 -12.20
N ALA A 92 -23.32 16.83 -12.88
CA ALA A 92 -22.33 17.90 -13.03
C ALA A 92 -21.93 18.57 -11.69
N VAL A 93 -22.69 18.37 -10.60
CA VAL A 93 -22.37 18.94 -9.28
C VAL A 93 -20.99 18.52 -8.77
N VAL A 94 -20.51 17.33 -9.16
CA VAL A 94 -19.20 16.80 -8.75
C VAL A 94 -18.02 17.52 -9.38
N LEU A 95 -18.24 18.30 -10.45
CA LEU A 95 -17.20 19.08 -11.10
C LEU A 95 -16.71 20.23 -10.21
N VAL A 96 -17.58 20.79 -9.36
CA VAL A 96 -17.23 21.88 -8.43
C VAL A 96 -16.16 21.44 -7.41
N PRO A 97 -16.36 20.38 -6.62
CA PRO A 97 -15.32 19.89 -5.70
C PRO A 97 -14.10 19.34 -6.45
N LEU A 98 -14.25 18.81 -7.67
CA LEU A 98 -13.12 18.37 -8.48
C LEU A 98 -12.22 19.53 -8.92
N ALA A 99 -12.82 20.61 -9.43
CA ALA A 99 -12.11 21.83 -9.79
C ALA A 99 -11.47 22.50 -8.55
N ALA A 100 -12.16 22.50 -7.41
CA ALA A 100 -11.61 23.00 -6.15
C ALA A 100 -10.40 22.16 -5.69
N ALA A 101 -10.48 20.83 -5.78
CA ALA A 101 -9.39 19.93 -5.44
C ALA A 101 -8.16 20.16 -6.34
N PHE A 102 -8.37 20.37 -7.64
CA PHE A 102 -7.33 20.75 -8.58
C PHE A 102 -6.67 22.09 -8.20
N ALA A 103 -7.46 23.13 -7.92
CA ALA A 103 -6.94 24.44 -7.50
C ALA A 103 -6.13 24.36 -6.19
N LEU A 104 -6.57 23.53 -5.24
CA LEU A 104 -5.84 23.27 -3.99
C LEU A 104 -4.52 22.55 -4.26
N LEU A 105 -4.51 21.58 -5.18
CA LEU A 105 -3.30 20.84 -5.56
C LEU A 105 -2.25 21.79 -6.18
N LEU A 106 -2.66 22.71 -7.05
CA LEU A 106 -1.78 23.74 -7.62
C LEU A 106 -1.24 24.70 -6.56
N ARG A 107 -2.09 25.12 -5.61
CA ARG A 107 -1.69 26.04 -4.53
C ARG A 107 -0.71 25.41 -3.54
N ALA A 108 -0.76 24.09 -3.35
CA ALA A 108 0.09 23.39 -2.41
C ALA A 108 1.59 23.40 -2.78
N ARG A 109 1.97 23.83 -4.00
CA ARG A 109 3.36 24.02 -4.49
C ARG A 109 4.35 22.88 -4.20
N ARG A 110 3.86 21.67 -3.99
CA ARG A 110 4.70 20.48 -3.92
C ARG A 110 4.97 19.94 -5.31
N ASP A 111 6.07 19.19 -5.43
CA ASP A 111 6.58 18.28 -6.47
C ASP A 111 5.56 17.29 -7.07
N ARG A 112 4.32 17.76 -7.29
CA ARG A 112 3.14 17.02 -7.73
C ARG A 112 2.61 17.58 -9.06
N ALA A 113 3.48 18.17 -9.87
CA ALA A 113 3.12 18.78 -11.16
C ALA A 113 2.41 17.78 -12.07
N LEU A 114 2.92 16.55 -12.13
CA LEU A 114 2.30 15.47 -12.90
C LEU A 114 0.89 15.12 -12.40
N ALA A 115 0.68 15.01 -11.08
CA ALA A 115 -0.64 14.79 -10.51
C ALA A 115 -1.60 15.96 -10.82
N GLY A 116 -1.07 17.20 -10.88
CA GLY A 116 -1.80 18.37 -11.35
C GLY A 116 -2.28 18.23 -12.79
N VAL A 117 -1.37 17.93 -13.73
CA VAL A 117 -1.69 17.72 -15.15
C VAL A 117 -2.74 16.62 -15.33
N VAL A 118 -2.54 15.48 -14.68
CA VAL A 118 -3.47 14.34 -14.76
C VAL A 118 -4.84 14.70 -14.17
N THR A 119 -4.88 15.47 -13.07
CA THR A 119 -6.15 15.96 -12.50
C THR A 119 -6.86 16.95 -13.43
N LEU A 120 -6.12 17.84 -14.11
CA LEU A 120 -6.71 18.77 -15.07
C LEU A 120 -7.36 18.03 -16.24
N MET A 121 -6.63 17.10 -16.85
CA MET A 121 -7.13 16.30 -17.97
C MET A 121 -8.37 15.51 -17.56
N PHE A 122 -8.33 14.87 -16.39
CA PHE A 122 -9.46 14.13 -15.85
C PHE A 122 -10.67 15.04 -15.57
N THR A 123 -10.45 16.25 -15.08
CA THR A 123 -11.51 17.24 -14.84
C THR A 123 -12.18 17.65 -16.15
N LEU A 124 -11.40 17.89 -17.20
CA LEU A 124 -11.90 18.24 -18.53
C LEU A 124 -12.67 17.06 -19.16
N GLY A 125 -12.13 15.84 -19.06
CA GLY A 125 -12.79 14.63 -19.55
C GLY A 125 -14.11 14.36 -18.82
N SER A 126 -14.11 14.47 -17.49
CA SER A 126 -15.32 14.34 -16.66
C SER A 126 -16.35 15.42 -16.98
N ALA A 127 -15.92 16.66 -17.20
CA ALA A 127 -16.81 17.75 -17.57
C ALA A 127 -17.50 17.47 -18.91
N ALA A 128 -16.75 17.03 -19.93
CA ALA A 128 -17.32 16.71 -21.23
C ALA A 128 -18.36 15.58 -21.15
N VAL A 129 -18.11 14.53 -20.36
CA VAL A 129 -19.09 13.44 -20.16
C VAL A 129 -20.32 13.90 -19.38
N LEU A 130 -20.15 14.57 -18.25
CA LEU A 130 -21.25 14.91 -17.33
C LEU A 130 -22.10 16.08 -17.86
N LEU A 131 -21.53 16.97 -18.67
CA LEU A 131 -22.25 18.04 -19.34
C LEU A 131 -22.80 17.63 -20.72
N ARG A 132 -22.58 16.36 -21.13
CA ARG A 132 -23.02 15.82 -22.43
C ARG A 132 -22.54 16.65 -23.62
N VAL A 133 -21.25 16.95 -23.61
CA VAL A 133 -20.61 17.78 -24.63
C VAL A 133 -19.93 16.88 -25.66
N ASP A 134 -20.41 16.94 -26.91
CA ASP A 134 -19.96 16.06 -28.00
C ASP A 134 -18.74 16.60 -28.76
N TRP A 135 -17.72 17.10 -28.05
CA TRP A 135 -16.52 17.65 -28.70
C TRP A 135 -15.61 16.58 -29.32
N LEU A 136 -15.66 15.35 -28.80
CA LEU A 136 -14.77 14.27 -29.18
C LEU A 136 -15.54 12.97 -29.45
N PRO A 137 -15.04 12.10 -30.33
CA PRO A 137 -15.60 10.76 -30.53
C PRO A 137 -15.70 9.98 -29.21
N PRO A 138 -16.77 9.20 -28.97
CA PRO A 138 -16.95 8.47 -27.72
C PRO A 138 -15.78 7.56 -27.31
N TRP A 139 -15.11 6.93 -28.28
CA TRP A 139 -13.94 6.08 -27.99
C TRP A 139 -12.76 6.89 -27.44
N LEU A 140 -12.55 8.11 -27.93
CA LEU A 140 -11.46 8.96 -27.50
C LEU A 140 -11.75 9.50 -26.09
N MET A 141 -13.00 9.85 -25.80
CA MET A 141 -13.45 10.23 -24.45
C MET A 141 -13.29 9.12 -23.43
N VAL A 142 -13.70 7.90 -23.78
CA VAL A 142 -13.49 6.72 -22.92
C VAL A 142 -12.00 6.51 -22.69
N THR A 143 -11.21 6.51 -23.77
CA THR A 143 -9.77 6.26 -23.67
C THR A 143 -9.04 7.33 -22.86
N SER A 144 -9.36 8.63 -23.04
CA SER A 144 -8.70 9.72 -22.33
C SER A 144 -8.96 9.65 -20.83
N ILE A 145 -10.22 9.49 -20.41
CA ILE A 145 -10.59 9.34 -19.00
C ILE A 145 -9.94 8.10 -18.40
N GLY A 146 -9.91 6.99 -19.15
CA GLY A 146 -9.25 5.76 -18.73
C GLY A 146 -7.75 5.95 -18.53
N VAL A 147 -7.07 6.63 -19.46
CA VAL A 147 -5.63 6.95 -19.35
C VAL A 147 -5.37 7.83 -18.11
N ASP A 148 -6.18 8.86 -17.88
CA ASP A 148 -6.01 9.73 -16.71
C ASP A 148 -6.14 8.95 -15.39
N LEU A 149 -7.18 8.11 -15.27
CA LEU A 149 -7.40 7.25 -14.10
C LEU A 149 -6.27 6.23 -13.90
N LEU A 150 -5.79 5.60 -14.97
CA LEU A 150 -4.69 4.64 -14.91
C LEU A 150 -3.38 5.30 -14.51
N LEU A 151 -3.04 6.45 -15.12
CA LEU A 151 -1.85 7.22 -14.77
C LEU A 151 -1.90 7.63 -13.29
N PHE A 152 -3.04 8.14 -12.83
CA PHE A 152 -3.21 8.52 -11.44
C PHE A 152 -3.11 7.33 -10.49
N GLY A 153 -3.71 6.19 -10.83
CA GLY A 153 -3.59 4.96 -10.07
C GLY A 153 -2.16 4.46 -9.95
N VAL A 154 -1.39 4.52 -11.04
CA VAL A 154 0.05 4.18 -11.04
C VAL A 154 0.85 5.16 -10.19
N LEU A 155 0.56 6.47 -10.25
CA LEU A 155 1.21 7.47 -9.40
C LEU A 155 0.94 7.21 -7.91
N VAL A 156 -0.29 6.85 -7.55
CA VAL A 156 -0.66 6.48 -6.19
C VAL A 156 0.09 5.21 -5.76
N ALA A 157 0.16 4.18 -6.61
CA ALA A 157 0.90 2.96 -6.32
C ALA A 157 2.39 3.24 -6.10
N ALA A 158 3.00 4.08 -6.94
CA ALA A 158 4.40 4.46 -6.84
C ALA A 158 4.70 5.30 -5.59
N ALA A 159 3.83 6.26 -5.25
CA ALA A 159 3.96 7.06 -4.03
C ALA A 159 3.85 6.18 -2.78
N ASP A 160 2.86 5.28 -2.74
CA ASP A 160 2.68 4.33 -1.65
C ASP A 160 3.88 3.38 -1.48
N ALA A 161 4.39 2.85 -2.60
CA ALA A 161 5.55 1.98 -2.56
C ALA A 161 6.84 2.69 -2.15
N PHE A 162 7.01 3.95 -2.54
CA PHE A 162 8.12 4.78 -2.07
C PHE A 162 8.04 5.01 -0.55
N ASP A 163 6.84 5.29 -0.03
CA ASP A 163 6.59 5.43 1.41
C ASP A 163 6.86 4.13 2.18
N GLU A 164 6.63 2.97 1.56
CA GLU A 164 6.95 1.64 2.10
C GLU A 164 8.39 1.17 1.76
N GLY A 165 9.11 1.85 0.87
CA GLY A 165 10.42 1.42 0.38
C GLY A 165 10.41 0.09 -0.38
N GLU A 166 9.31 -0.21 -1.07
CA GLU A 166 9.13 -1.40 -1.88
C GLU A 166 9.38 -1.10 -3.36
N ALA A 167 9.88 -2.09 -4.09
CA ALA A 167 9.91 -2.08 -5.55
C ALA A 167 8.54 -2.42 -6.13
N VAL A 168 7.77 -1.41 -6.54
CA VAL A 168 6.41 -1.62 -7.08
C VAL A 168 6.38 -2.18 -8.50
N ARG A 169 7.38 -1.84 -9.33
CA ARG A 169 7.34 -2.10 -10.77
C ARG A 169 7.30 -3.60 -11.08
N ALA A 170 8.17 -4.38 -10.46
CA ALA A 170 8.28 -5.81 -10.73
C ALA A 170 7.00 -6.56 -10.32
N ASP A 171 6.46 -6.22 -9.15
CA ASP A 171 5.21 -6.77 -8.64
C ASP A 171 4.00 -6.42 -9.53
N MET A 172 3.86 -5.14 -9.92
CA MET A 172 2.79 -4.71 -10.83
C MET A 172 2.90 -5.39 -12.20
N VAL A 173 4.10 -5.47 -12.79
CA VAL A 173 4.30 -6.13 -14.10
C VAL A 173 3.96 -7.62 -14.02
N ARG A 174 4.37 -8.30 -12.95
CA ARG A 174 4.01 -9.71 -12.72
C ARG A 174 2.49 -9.87 -12.61
N SER A 175 1.84 -9.07 -11.77
CA SER A 175 0.38 -9.10 -11.58
C SER A 175 -0.37 -8.82 -12.88
N LEU A 176 0.05 -7.80 -13.63
CA LEU A 176 -0.53 -7.44 -14.91
C LEU A 176 -0.35 -8.55 -15.95
N ALA A 177 0.85 -9.13 -16.07
CA ALA A 177 1.13 -10.15 -17.07
C ALA A 177 0.28 -11.41 -16.85
N VAL A 178 0.18 -11.88 -15.60
CA VAL A 178 -0.65 -13.06 -15.26
C VAL A 178 -2.13 -12.76 -15.44
N SER A 179 -2.60 -11.59 -15.00
CA SER A 179 -4.01 -11.19 -15.15
C SER A 179 -4.41 -10.98 -16.60
N ALA A 180 -3.57 -10.30 -17.38
CA ALA A 180 -3.80 -10.06 -18.80
C ALA A 180 -3.74 -11.35 -19.61
N GLY A 181 -2.78 -12.25 -19.34
CA GLY A 181 -2.71 -13.56 -19.99
C GLY A 181 -3.95 -14.40 -19.72
N THR A 182 -4.40 -14.46 -18.46
CA THR A 182 -5.62 -15.19 -18.06
C THR A 182 -6.86 -14.57 -18.72
N ALA A 183 -7.02 -13.24 -18.65
CA ALA A 183 -8.14 -12.53 -19.25
C ALA A 183 -8.16 -12.67 -20.78
N LEU A 184 -6.99 -12.73 -21.43
CA LEU A 184 -6.88 -12.99 -22.86
C LEU A 184 -7.38 -14.39 -23.18
N VAL A 185 -6.93 -15.42 -22.46
CA VAL A 185 -7.34 -16.82 -22.71
C VAL A 185 -8.85 -16.98 -22.59
N PHE A 186 -9.45 -16.51 -21.50
CA PHE A 186 -10.90 -16.68 -21.28
C PHE A 186 -11.74 -15.68 -22.06
N GLY A 187 -11.30 -14.42 -22.14
CA GLY A 187 -12.02 -13.37 -22.87
C GLY A 187 -12.00 -13.58 -24.38
N ALA A 188 -10.90 -14.08 -24.95
CA ALA A 188 -10.82 -14.35 -26.39
C ALA A 188 -11.81 -15.43 -26.82
N GLN A 189 -12.07 -16.45 -25.99
CA GLN A 189 -13.07 -17.48 -26.29
C GLN A 189 -14.47 -16.89 -26.47
N VAL A 190 -14.86 -15.94 -25.60
CA VAL A 190 -16.13 -15.22 -25.74
C VAL A 190 -16.09 -14.27 -26.93
N ALA A 191 -14.96 -13.59 -27.15
CA ALA A 191 -14.79 -12.64 -28.24
C ALA A 191 -14.86 -13.27 -29.64
N LEU A 192 -14.43 -14.53 -29.80
CA LEU A 192 -14.50 -15.26 -31.09
C LEU A 192 -15.93 -15.47 -31.58
N PHE A 193 -16.89 -15.60 -30.67
CA PHE A 193 -18.30 -15.82 -30.96
C PHE A 193 -19.16 -14.61 -30.57
N LEU A 194 -18.56 -13.41 -30.54
CA LEU A 194 -19.19 -12.23 -29.96
C LEU A 194 -20.45 -11.80 -30.73
N ASP A 195 -21.55 -11.74 -29.99
CA ASP A 195 -22.83 -11.10 -30.32
C ASP A 195 -23.11 -10.02 -29.25
N GLU A 196 -24.00 -9.06 -29.53
CA GLU A 196 -24.47 -8.04 -28.58
C GLU A 196 -24.93 -8.65 -27.26
N ARG A 197 -25.60 -9.82 -27.31
CA ARG A 197 -26.07 -10.55 -26.11
C ARG A 197 -24.93 -11.08 -25.24
N LEU A 198 -23.75 -11.29 -25.81
CA LEU A 198 -22.57 -11.83 -25.14
C LEU A 198 -21.63 -10.74 -24.63
N VAL A 199 -21.91 -9.45 -24.90
CA VAL A 199 -21.10 -8.34 -24.39
C VAL A 199 -21.01 -8.35 -22.85
N PRO A 200 -22.11 -8.51 -22.08
CA PRO A 200 -22.02 -8.60 -20.62
C PRO A 200 -21.20 -9.82 -20.16
N LEU A 201 -21.31 -10.94 -20.88
CA LEU A 201 -20.53 -12.15 -20.60
C LEU A 201 -19.04 -11.91 -20.83
N LEU A 202 -18.65 -11.19 -21.89
CA LEU A 202 -17.27 -10.83 -22.15
C LEU A 202 -16.68 -10.00 -21.01
N PHE A 203 -17.37 -8.92 -20.60
CA PHE A 203 -16.94 -8.10 -19.46
C PHE A 203 -16.87 -8.91 -18.16
N GLY A 204 -17.90 -9.72 -17.86
CA GLY A 204 -17.92 -10.58 -16.67
C GLY A 204 -16.80 -11.63 -16.67
N THR A 205 -16.49 -12.22 -17.82
CA THR A 205 -15.40 -13.19 -17.98
C THR A 205 -14.05 -12.55 -17.76
N VAL A 206 -13.80 -11.38 -18.36
CA VAL A 206 -12.57 -10.60 -18.13
C VAL A 206 -12.47 -10.19 -16.66
N ALA A 207 -13.55 -9.72 -16.06
CA ALA A 207 -13.60 -9.31 -14.66
C ALA A 207 -13.25 -10.46 -13.71
N ALA A 208 -13.86 -11.63 -13.91
CA ALA A 208 -13.63 -12.82 -13.10
C ALA A 208 -12.19 -13.34 -13.28
N ALA A 209 -11.70 -13.41 -14.52
CA ALA A 209 -10.34 -13.83 -14.82
C ALA A 209 -9.30 -12.95 -14.10
N VAL A 210 -9.45 -11.62 -14.19
CA VAL A 210 -8.58 -10.68 -13.49
C VAL A 210 -8.75 -10.80 -11.96
N ALA A 211 -9.98 -10.87 -11.46
CA ALA A 211 -10.25 -10.89 -10.02
C ALA A 211 -9.67 -12.13 -9.34
N VAL A 212 -9.78 -13.31 -9.96
CA VAL A 212 -9.20 -14.55 -9.40
C VAL A 212 -7.68 -14.45 -9.30
N GLN A 213 -7.00 -13.82 -10.27
CA GLN A 213 -5.56 -13.66 -10.25
C GLN A 213 -5.10 -12.61 -9.23
N VAL A 214 -5.75 -11.44 -9.19
CA VAL A 214 -5.39 -10.35 -8.29
C VAL A 214 -5.73 -10.66 -6.84
N LEU A 215 -6.86 -11.35 -6.60
CA LEU A 215 -7.35 -11.70 -5.26
C LEU A 215 -6.99 -13.14 -4.86
N ALA A 216 -6.02 -13.77 -5.54
CA ALA A 216 -5.64 -15.16 -5.30
C ALA A 216 -5.33 -15.43 -3.82
N ASN A 217 -4.58 -14.55 -3.17
CA ASN A 217 -4.20 -14.69 -1.77
C ASN A 217 -5.36 -14.48 -0.77
N PRO A 218 -6.16 -13.40 -0.87
CA PRO A 218 -7.37 -13.25 -0.08
C PRO A 218 -8.35 -14.42 -0.23
N LEU A 219 -8.54 -14.91 -1.46
CA LEU A 219 -9.40 -16.06 -1.75
C LEU A 219 -8.84 -17.33 -1.13
N ALA A 220 -7.54 -17.61 -1.30
CA ALA A 220 -6.88 -18.75 -0.67
C ALA A 220 -6.96 -18.68 0.86
N ALA A 221 -6.81 -17.50 1.47
CA ALA A 221 -6.96 -17.33 2.92
C ALA A 221 -8.40 -17.55 3.40
N ALA A 222 -9.41 -17.25 2.58
CA ALA A 222 -10.80 -17.58 2.90
C ALA A 222 -11.05 -19.09 2.82
N VAL A 223 -10.52 -19.75 1.77
CA VAL A 223 -10.62 -21.21 1.60
C VAL A 223 -9.86 -21.95 2.70
N ASP A 224 -8.62 -21.57 3.01
CA ASP A 224 -7.79 -22.18 4.05
C ASP A 224 -8.48 -22.13 5.42
N ARG A 225 -9.18 -21.03 5.74
CA ARG A 225 -9.93 -20.91 7.02
C ARG A 225 -11.07 -21.92 7.16
N VAL A 226 -11.64 -22.38 6.04
CA VAL A 226 -12.75 -23.34 6.04
C VAL A 226 -12.24 -24.77 5.87
N ALA A 227 -11.34 -24.98 4.91
CA ALA A 227 -10.86 -26.30 4.52
C ALA A 227 -9.69 -26.81 5.38
N LEU A 228 -8.84 -25.90 5.88
CA LEU A 228 -7.57 -26.23 6.57
C LEU A 228 -7.35 -25.35 7.82
N PRO A 229 -8.31 -25.24 8.75
CA PRO A 229 -8.26 -24.27 9.86
C PRO A 229 -7.03 -24.44 10.76
N ALA A 230 -6.54 -25.67 10.93
CA ALA A 230 -5.39 -25.96 11.79
C ALA A 230 -4.07 -25.36 11.27
N VAL A 231 -3.91 -25.25 9.94
CA VAL A 231 -2.67 -24.77 9.29
C VAL A 231 -2.88 -23.47 8.49
N ALA A 232 -4.06 -22.86 8.60
CA ALA A 232 -4.41 -21.68 7.80
C ALA A 232 -3.48 -20.48 8.07
N ALA A 233 -3.05 -20.30 9.31
CA ALA A 233 -2.14 -19.23 9.70
C ALA A 233 -0.75 -19.42 9.09
N GLU A 234 -0.17 -20.62 9.21
CA GLU A 234 1.14 -20.96 8.66
C GLU A 234 1.15 -20.84 7.13
N ARG A 235 0.08 -21.31 6.47
CA ARG A 235 -0.07 -21.17 5.01
C ARG A 235 -0.19 -19.72 4.57
N ALA A 236 -0.85 -18.87 5.36
CA ALA A 236 -0.94 -17.44 5.08
C ALA A 236 0.44 -16.78 5.18
N GLU A 237 1.21 -17.09 6.23
CA GLU A 237 2.57 -16.56 6.43
C GLU A 237 3.51 -16.95 5.27
N LEU A 238 3.47 -18.21 4.83
CA LEU A 238 4.27 -18.67 3.69
C LEU A 238 3.92 -17.93 2.40
N ARG A 239 2.63 -17.69 2.15
CA ARG A 239 2.15 -16.97 0.96
C ARG A 239 2.52 -15.49 1.01
N GLU A 240 2.44 -14.87 2.19
CA GLU A 240 2.83 -13.49 2.40
C GLU A 240 4.34 -13.30 2.19
N ALA A 241 5.16 -14.22 2.71
CA ALA A 241 6.59 -14.24 2.48
C ALA A 241 6.95 -14.40 0.99
N ALA A 242 6.22 -15.25 0.26
CA ALA A 242 6.41 -15.40 -1.19
C ALA A 242 6.02 -14.13 -1.97
N GLU A 243 4.96 -13.43 -1.57
CA GLU A 243 4.52 -12.17 -2.17
C GLU A 243 5.42 -10.96 -1.82
N ALA A 244 6.16 -11.03 -0.73
CA ALA A 244 7.14 -10.02 -0.36
C ALA A 244 8.35 -9.99 -1.31
N LEU A 245 8.66 -11.10 -1.99
CA LEU A 245 9.86 -11.25 -2.81
C LEU A 245 9.93 -10.30 -4.01
N PRO A 246 8.89 -10.15 -4.86
CA PRO A 246 8.93 -9.22 -5.99
C PRO A 246 9.01 -7.75 -5.57
N LYS A 247 8.60 -7.45 -4.33
CA LYS A 247 8.57 -6.10 -3.75
C LYS A 247 9.92 -5.68 -3.16
N ARG A 248 10.90 -6.58 -3.08
CA ARG A 248 12.20 -6.31 -2.47
C ARG A 248 13.09 -5.46 -3.41
N PRO A 249 13.54 -4.27 -2.99
CA PRO A 249 14.52 -3.50 -3.77
C PRO A 249 15.92 -4.12 -3.73
N PRO A 250 16.78 -3.79 -4.72
CA PRO A 250 18.20 -4.10 -4.62
C PRO A 250 18.85 -3.32 -3.45
N LEU A 251 19.90 -3.92 -2.88
CA LEU A 251 20.72 -3.38 -1.78
C LEU A 251 21.99 -2.68 -2.30
N ALA A 252 22.26 -2.69 -3.62
CA ALA A 252 23.49 -2.13 -4.16
C ALA A 252 23.55 -0.60 -3.98
N ASP A 253 24.74 -0.09 -3.66
CA ASP A 253 25.10 1.34 -3.60
C ASP A 253 24.25 2.21 -2.65
N VAL A 254 23.87 1.64 -1.50
CA VAL A 254 23.12 2.37 -0.47
C VAL A 254 24.09 3.18 0.39
N ASP A 255 23.92 4.51 0.42
CA ASP A 255 24.68 5.39 1.32
C ASP A 255 24.28 5.20 2.80
N GLU A 256 25.08 5.73 3.73
CA GLU A 256 24.83 5.56 5.17
C GLU A 256 23.46 6.13 5.59
N ALA A 257 23.02 7.22 4.97
CA ALA A 257 21.74 7.86 5.28
C ALA A 257 20.54 7.01 4.86
N GLU A 258 20.60 6.40 3.68
CA GLU A 258 19.60 5.49 3.16
C GLU A 258 19.62 4.17 3.91
N PHE A 259 20.80 3.67 4.29
CA PHE A 259 20.95 2.50 5.15
C PHE A 259 20.27 2.69 6.51
N ALA A 260 20.40 3.89 7.10
CA ALA A 260 19.71 4.24 8.33
C ALA A 260 18.18 4.28 8.16
N LYS A 261 17.67 4.71 7.00
CA LYS A 261 16.23 4.64 6.71
C LYS A 261 15.74 3.20 6.59
N LEU A 262 16.48 2.34 5.87
CA LEU A 262 16.17 0.92 5.72
C LEU A 262 16.16 0.21 7.07
N THR A 263 17.14 0.47 7.93
CA THR A 263 17.24 -0.11 9.28
C THR A 263 16.06 0.31 10.15
N ARG A 264 15.74 1.62 10.17
CA ARG A 264 14.57 2.13 10.91
C ARG A 264 13.26 1.48 10.43
N ARG A 265 13.10 1.29 9.12
CA ARG A 265 11.92 0.62 8.57
C ARG A 265 11.88 -0.86 8.95
N ALA A 266 12.99 -1.57 8.87
CA ALA A 266 13.07 -2.96 9.32
C ALA A 266 12.72 -3.10 10.81
N LEU A 267 13.21 -2.20 11.68
CA LEU A 267 12.81 -2.14 13.10
C LEU A 267 11.29 -1.93 13.25
N SER A 268 10.68 -1.08 12.42
CA SER A 268 9.23 -0.87 12.45
C SER A 268 8.42 -2.10 12.05
N HIS A 269 9.04 -3.04 11.31
CA HIS A 269 8.48 -4.32 10.89
C HIS A 269 8.99 -5.49 11.73
N TYR A 270 9.70 -5.25 12.83
CA TYR A 270 10.35 -6.29 13.64
C TYR A 270 9.41 -7.44 14.07
N GLY A 271 8.15 -7.11 14.38
CA GLY A 271 7.12 -8.07 14.78
C GLY A 271 6.47 -8.87 13.64
N ASP A 272 6.83 -8.60 12.38
CA ASP A 272 6.19 -9.15 11.18
C ASP A 272 7.27 -9.73 10.25
N LEU A 273 7.48 -11.04 10.34
CA LEU A 273 8.55 -11.72 9.61
C LEU A 273 8.35 -11.64 8.09
N ALA A 274 7.10 -11.69 7.62
CA ALA A 274 6.79 -11.59 6.20
C ALA A 274 7.17 -10.21 5.63
N LYS A 275 6.95 -9.13 6.39
CA LYS A 275 7.44 -7.79 6.01
C LYS A 275 8.96 -7.68 6.05
N LEU A 276 9.63 -8.39 6.95
CA LEU A 276 11.10 -8.42 6.98
C LEU A 276 11.68 -9.11 5.74
N VAL A 277 10.99 -10.08 5.12
CA VAL A 277 11.42 -10.71 3.86
C VAL A 277 11.54 -9.70 2.71
N ALA A 278 10.70 -8.65 2.70
CA ALA A 278 10.79 -7.58 1.70
C ALA A 278 11.96 -6.61 1.94
N SER A 279 12.62 -6.67 3.10
CA SER A 279 13.71 -5.76 3.43
C SER A 279 14.96 -6.06 2.59
N PRO A 280 15.59 -5.05 1.95
CA PRO A 280 16.88 -5.23 1.29
C PRO A 280 17.96 -5.76 2.23
N LEU A 281 17.84 -5.47 3.54
CA LEU A 281 18.81 -5.86 4.56
C LEU A 281 18.90 -7.38 4.77
N THR A 282 17.97 -8.18 4.22
CA THR A 282 18.10 -9.66 4.23
C THR A 282 19.28 -10.17 3.41
N ARG A 283 19.91 -9.31 2.58
CA ARG A 283 21.07 -9.65 1.73
C ARG A 283 22.39 -9.08 2.24
N LEU A 284 22.45 -8.72 3.53
CA LEU A 284 23.71 -8.29 4.11
C LEU A 284 24.71 -9.45 4.14
N PRO A 285 25.99 -9.24 3.81
CA PRO A 285 27.01 -10.30 3.82
C PRO A 285 27.15 -11.02 5.18
N VAL A 286 26.85 -10.33 6.28
CA VAL A 286 26.84 -10.92 7.63
C VAL A 286 25.76 -11.99 7.80
N ILE A 287 24.60 -11.85 7.12
CA ILE A 287 23.54 -12.86 7.13
C ILE A 287 24.00 -14.11 6.37
N ASP A 288 24.66 -13.92 5.23
CA ASP A 288 25.19 -15.03 4.43
C ASP A 288 26.20 -15.85 5.23
N ALA A 289 27.11 -15.18 5.94
CA ALA A 289 28.08 -15.82 6.81
C ALA A 289 27.42 -16.60 7.97
N ARG A 290 26.37 -16.04 8.58
CA ARG A 290 25.63 -16.68 9.68
C ARG A 290 24.86 -17.91 9.23
N LEU A 291 24.16 -17.83 8.09
CA LEU A 291 23.44 -18.96 7.52
C LEU A 291 24.39 -20.10 7.15
N ALA A 292 25.53 -19.78 6.52
CA ALA A 292 26.56 -20.75 6.20
C ALA A 292 27.15 -21.41 7.45
N ALA A 293 27.44 -20.65 8.50
CA ALA A 293 27.97 -21.18 9.75
C ALA A 293 27.00 -22.13 10.47
N ARG A 294 25.69 -21.89 10.36
CA ARG A 294 24.64 -22.76 10.93
C ARG A 294 24.31 -23.97 10.05
N GLY A 295 24.76 -23.99 8.79
CA GLY A 295 24.33 -24.97 7.80
C GLY A 295 22.83 -24.85 7.45
N ALA A 296 22.26 -23.66 7.62
CA ALA A 296 20.86 -23.40 7.27
C ALA A 296 20.69 -23.23 5.75
N ALA A 297 19.53 -23.63 5.24
CA ALA A 297 19.20 -23.40 3.84
C ALA A 297 19.06 -21.89 3.57
N ASP A 298 19.57 -21.43 2.42
CA ASP A 298 19.40 -20.04 1.98
C ASP A 298 17.96 -19.81 1.47
N GLN A 299 17.03 -19.70 2.44
CA GLN A 299 15.62 -19.43 2.20
C GLN A 299 15.25 -18.02 2.67
N PRO A 300 14.26 -17.36 2.04
CA PRO A 300 13.87 -16.00 2.40
C PRO A 300 13.46 -15.82 3.86
N LEU A 301 12.73 -16.78 4.43
CA LEU A 301 12.30 -16.75 5.83
C LEU A 301 13.47 -16.90 6.79
N GLU A 302 14.44 -17.74 6.47
CA GLU A 302 15.67 -17.92 7.25
C GLU A 302 16.50 -16.62 7.27
N ARG A 303 16.65 -15.97 6.11
CA ARG A 303 17.30 -14.66 6.02
C ARG A 303 16.55 -13.57 6.80
N ALA A 304 15.22 -13.57 6.79
CA ALA A 304 14.42 -12.64 7.57
C ALA A 304 14.54 -12.91 9.08
N ALA A 305 14.62 -14.17 9.49
CA ALA A 305 14.86 -14.56 10.88
C ALA A 305 16.26 -14.13 11.35
N GLU A 306 17.28 -14.30 10.52
CA GLU A 306 18.62 -13.78 10.79
C GLU A 306 18.67 -12.26 10.86
N LEU A 307 17.98 -11.56 9.96
CA LEU A 307 17.85 -10.10 10.04
C LEU A 307 17.17 -9.67 11.35
N LYS A 308 16.10 -10.36 11.76
CA LYS A 308 15.42 -10.10 13.04
C LYS A 308 16.37 -10.30 14.22
N SER A 309 17.19 -11.36 14.19
CA SER A 309 18.21 -11.62 15.20
C SER A 309 19.28 -10.50 15.23
N LEU A 310 19.81 -10.11 14.09
CA LEU A 310 20.79 -9.02 13.96
C LEU A 310 20.25 -7.69 14.50
N LEU A 311 19.00 -7.34 14.19
CA LEU A 311 18.36 -6.15 14.72
C LEU A 311 18.22 -6.23 16.25
N LEU A 312 17.84 -7.39 16.79
CA LEU A 312 17.74 -7.59 18.24
C LEU A 312 19.09 -7.43 18.93
N GLU A 313 20.15 -7.99 18.35
CA GLU A 313 21.51 -7.82 18.87
C GLU A 313 21.95 -6.36 18.85
N GLY A 314 21.68 -5.65 17.75
CA GLY A 314 21.95 -4.22 17.64
C GLY A 314 21.22 -3.39 18.70
N ILE A 315 19.94 -3.69 18.96
CA ILE A 315 19.20 -3.07 20.08
C ILE A 315 19.83 -3.45 21.40
N SER A 316 20.20 -4.72 21.60
CA SER A 316 20.76 -5.21 22.87
C SER A 316 22.11 -4.58 23.20
N ARG A 317 22.92 -4.23 22.20
CA ARG A 317 24.17 -3.47 22.39
C ARG A 317 23.95 -2.06 22.93
N LEU A 318 22.75 -1.48 22.77
CA LEU A 318 22.39 -0.20 23.37
C LEU A 318 22.03 -0.32 24.86
N LYS A 319 21.83 -1.53 25.38
CA LYS A 319 21.51 -1.75 26.79
C LYS A 319 22.73 -1.37 27.65
N PRO A 320 22.59 -0.46 28.62
CA PRO A 320 23.66 -0.18 29.57
C PRO A 320 24.08 -1.45 30.33
N LYS A 321 25.37 -1.55 30.70
CA LYS A 321 25.91 -2.74 31.37
C LYS A 321 25.39 -2.91 32.80
N ASP A 322 24.91 -1.84 33.41
CA ASP A 322 24.51 -1.80 34.82
C ASP A 322 23.00 -1.95 34.98
N GLY A 323 22.54 -3.19 35.15
CA GLY A 323 21.20 -3.52 35.69
C GLY A 323 20.23 -4.18 34.72
N ASP A 324 19.12 -4.69 35.29
CA ASP A 324 18.07 -5.36 34.52
C ASP A 324 17.15 -4.37 33.79
N PHE A 325 16.78 -3.25 34.43
CA PHE A 325 15.99 -2.14 33.88
C PHE A 325 16.36 -0.78 34.52
N GLY A 326 16.43 0.27 33.70
CA GLY A 326 16.65 1.65 34.15
C GLY A 326 15.85 2.68 33.36
N THR A 327 15.63 3.86 33.96
CA THR A 327 14.92 5.01 33.35
C THR A 327 15.81 6.23 33.19
N SER A 328 17.13 6.08 33.35
CA SER A 328 18.09 7.16 33.16
C SER A 328 18.26 7.48 31.66
N ASP A 329 18.95 8.58 31.39
CA ASP A 329 19.22 9.04 30.03
C ASP A 329 19.98 8.02 29.17
N GLU A 330 20.79 7.17 29.78
CA GLU A 330 21.56 6.13 29.08
C GLU A 330 20.66 5.00 28.54
N TRP A 331 19.54 4.74 29.22
CA TRP A 331 18.58 3.69 28.85
C TRP A 331 17.62 4.10 27.74
N ARG A 332 17.54 5.40 27.42
CA ARG A 332 16.45 5.96 26.60
C ARG A 332 16.33 5.31 25.22
N HIS A 333 17.44 5.03 24.55
CA HIS A 333 17.44 4.46 23.20
C HIS A 333 17.11 2.96 23.22
N TYR A 334 17.72 2.22 24.15
CA TYR A 334 17.38 0.81 24.36
C TYR A 334 15.90 0.65 24.68
N ASN A 335 15.38 1.36 25.69
CA ASN A 335 13.99 1.25 26.11
C ASN A 335 13.04 1.63 24.96
N ALA A 336 13.32 2.74 24.26
CA ALA A 336 12.47 3.23 23.17
C ALA A 336 12.35 2.26 21.99
N LEU A 337 13.38 1.43 21.74
CA LEU A 337 13.37 0.42 20.68
C LEU A 337 12.89 -0.94 21.17
N TYR A 338 13.46 -1.45 22.26
CA TYR A 338 13.20 -2.79 22.78
C TYR A 338 11.73 -2.96 23.18
N PHE A 339 11.22 -2.12 24.09
CA PHE A 339 9.83 -2.25 24.54
C PHE A 339 8.83 -1.95 23.43
N TYR A 340 9.16 -1.06 22.49
CA TYR A 340 8.23 -0.69 21.43
C TYR A 340 8.16 -1.69 20.27
N TYR A 341 9.32 -2.16 19.79
CA TYR A 341 9.40 -3.04 18.62
C TYR A 341 9.54 -4.52 18.98
N VAL A 342 10.33 -4.86 20.00
CA VAL A 342 10.59 -6.25 20.39
C VAL A 342 9.47 -6.78 21.27
N VAL A 343 9.13 -6.06 22.35
CA VAL A 343 8.03 -6.44 23.24
C VAL A 343 6.66 -6.05 22.66
N GLY A 344 6.61 -5.02 21.81
CA GLY A 344 5.38 -4.60 21.11
C GLY A 344 4.48 -3.63 21.89
N ILE A 345 4.99 -2.97 22.93
CA ILE A 345 4.24 -2.00 23.74
C ILE A 345 4.03 -0.71 22.94
N ARG A 346 2.79 -0.23 22.83
CA ARG A 346 2.44 1.04 22.17
C ARG A 346 1.89 2.04 23.21
N PRO A 347 2.73 2.87 23.88
CA PRO A 347 2.33 3.62 25.06
C PRO A 347 1.11 4.54 24.89
N TYR A 348 0.97 5.15 23.71
CA TYR A 348 -0.12 6.10 23.38
C TYR A 348 -1.26 5.48 22.57
N SER A 349 -1.23 4.16 22.34
CA SER A 349 -2.32 3.47 21.66
C SER A 349 -3.34 2.95 22.66
N SER A 350 -4.62 3.21 22.39
CA SER A 350 -5.74 2.59 23.13
C SER A 350 -5.79 1.07 23.02
N ARG A 351 -5.01 0.48 22.09
CA ARG A 351 -4.95 -0.97 21.84
C ARG A 351 -3.99 -1.72 22.76
N THR A 352 -3.18 -1.03 23.56
CA THR A 352 -2.22 -1.67 24.46
C THR A 352 -2.96 -2.21 25.68
N LYS A 353 -3.20 -3.53 25.72
CA LYS A 353 -3.77 -4.23 26.88
C LYS A 353 -2.71 -4.26 27.99
N ARG A 354 -3.01 -3.61 29.12
CA ARG A 354 -2.07 -3.45 30.25
C ARG A 354 -2.00 -4.69 31.16
N GLU A 355 -2.98 -5.58 31.03
CA GLU A 355 -3.21 -6.71 31.94
C GLU A 355 -2.29 -7.91 31.63
N ASP A 356 -1.82 -8.04 30.39
CA ASP A 356 -0.98 -9.18 29.93
C ASP A 356 0.54 -8.90 30.00
N LEU A 357 0.96 -7.78 30.60
CA LEU A 357 2.38 -7.37 30.62
C LEU A 357 3.12 -7.94 31.83
N ASP A 358 4.35 -8.41 31.60
CA ASP A 358 5.28 -8.79 32.66
C ASP A 358 5.67 -7.59 33.55
N PRO A 359 6.24 -7.83 34.74
CA PRO A 359 6.54 -6.77 35.71
C PRO A 359 7.47 -5.67 35.17
N GLU A 360 8.42 -6.00 34.30
CA GLU A 360 9.38 -5.04 33.75
C GLU A 360 8.70 -4.18 32.67
N SER A 361 7.99 -4.82 31.73
CA SER A 361 7.19 -4.15 30.71
C SER A 361 6.16 -3.18 31.30
N ARG A 362 5.60 -3.51 32.46
CA ARG A 362 4.66 -2.63 33.18
C ARG A 362 5.36 -1.38 33.73
N LYS A 363 6.59 -1.52 34.27
CA LYS A 363 7.41 -0.39 34.72
C LYS A 363 7.80 0.50 33.54
N ALA A 364 8.22 -0.10 32.42
CA ALA A 364 8.55 0.62 31.19
C ALA A 364 7.34 1.40 30.65
N LEU A 365 6.17 0.76 30.57
CA LEU A 365 4.94 1.43 30.13
C LEU A 365 4.56 2.60 31.05
N ALA A 366 4.64 2.40 32.36
CA ALA A 366 4.36 3.48 33.33
C ALA A 366 5.33 4.65 33.17
N TRP A 367 6.61 4.39 32.97
CA TRP A 367 7.62 5.42 32.70
C TRP A 367 7.31 6.18 31.40
N PHE A 368 7.01 5.47 30.29
CA PHE A 368 6.67 6.11 29.02
C PHE A 368 5.47 7.05 29.15
N VAL A 369 4.38 6.58 29.76
CA VAL A 369 3.14 7.37 29.87
C VAL A 369 3.32 8.58 30.80
N ASN A 370 4.09 8.44 31.88
CA ASN A 370 4.18 9.46 32.92
C ASN A 370 5.31 10.48 32.69
N GLN A 371 6.41 10.10 32.04
CA GLN A 371 7.63 10.92 32.01
C GLN A 371 8.14 11.26 30.61
N VAL A 372 7.70 10.54 29.57
CA VAL A 372 8.20 10.72 28.20
C VAL A 372 7.06 11.31 27.37
N PRO A 373 7.21 12.48 26.72
CA PRO A 373 6.21 12.91 25.75
C PRO A 373 6.25 12.07 24.47
N GLU A 374 5.12 11.94 23.75
CA GLU A 374 5.04 11.17 22.49
C GLU A 374 6.07 11.61 21.45
N ARG A 375 6.25 12.93 21.27
CA ARG A 375 7.27 13.48 20.36
C ARG A 375 8.69 13.09 20.77
N THR A 376 8.97 13.04 22.07
CA THR A 376 10.27 12.67 22.60
C THR A 376 10.55 11.19 22.38
N LEU A 377 9.55 10.33 22.59
CA LEU A 377 9.66 8.90 22.27
C LEU A 377 10.01 8.69 20.79
N HIS A 378 9.32 9.37 19.88
CA HIS A 378 9.63 9.31 18.45
C HIS A 378 11.05 9.79 18.11
N ASN A 379 11.53 10.85 18.76
CA ASN A 379 12.90 11.31 18.58
C ASN A 379 13.92 10.29 19.08
N TRP A 380 13.68 9.66 20.22
CA TRP A 380 14.56 8.61 20.76
C TRP A 380 14.56 7.35 19.92
N GLN A 381 13.41 6.96 19.35
CA GLN A 381 13.31 5.87 18.39
C GLN A 381 14.14 6.16 17.13
N ASN A 382 14.01 7.36 16.57
CA ASN A 382 14.78 7.75 15.39
C ASN A 382 16.29 7.79 15.66
N ALA A 383 16.70 8.35 16.80
CA ALA A 383 18.11 8.38 17.20
C ALA A 383 18.66 6.99 17.48
N GLY A 384 17.92 6.14 18.21
CA GLY A 384 18.32 4.76 18.48
C GLY A 384 18.46 3.94 17.20
N ALA A 385 17.51 4.07 16.27
CA ALA A 385 17.57 3.38 14.98
C ALA A 385 18.80 3.78 14.16
N LYS A 386 19.24 5.05 14.23
CA LYS A 386 20.49 5.50 13.60
C LYS A 386 21.73 4.89 14.24
N LEU A 387 21.75 4.72 15.56
CA LEU A 387 22.86 4.05 16.25
C LEU A 387 22.97 2.58 15.82
N VAL A 388 21.85 1.86 15.78
CA VAL A 388 21.80 0.48 15.29
C VAL A 388 22.25 0.41 13.82
N ALA A 389 21.80 1.36 13.00
CA ALA A 389 22.19 1.42 11.60
C ALA A 389 23.69 1.67 11.41
N ALA A 390 24.28 2.62 12.13
CA ALA A 390 25.70 2.93 12.05
C ALA A 390 26.58 1.73 12.44
N ASP A 391 26.18 1.02 13.50
CA ASP A 391 26.86 -0.20 13.95
C ASP A 391 26.71 -1.36 12.95
N LEU A 392 25.55 -1.55 12.34
CA LEU A 392 25.37 -2.54 11.28
C LEU A 392 26.14 -2.16 10.01
N PHE A 393 26.20 -0.87 9.68
CA PHE A 393 26.89 -0.36 8.50
C PHE A 393 28.41 -0.51 8.62
N SER A 394 29.00 -0.21 9.79
CA SER A 394 30.44 -0.42 10.02
C SER A 394 30.84 -1.89 9.88
N GLN A 395 30.02 -2.82 10.39
CA GLN A 395 30.25 -4.26 10.24
C GLN A 395 30.20 -4.75 8.79
N VAL A 396 29.56 -3.98 7.90
CA VAL A 396 29.45 -4.27 6.46
C VAL A 396 30.56 -3.58 5.67
N ALA A 397 30.99 -2.38 6.08
CA ALA A 397 32.04 -1.60 5.42
C ALA A 397 33.46 -2.07 5.76
N ASP A 398 33.68 -2.69 6.93
CA ASP A 398 34.97 -3.25 7.34
C ASP A 398 35.28 -4.64 6.73
N ARG A 399 34.54 -5.04 5.68
CA ARG A 399 34.78 -6.25 4.88
C ARG A 399 34.78 -5.90 3.40
#